data_AF-A0A4Y6PZI5-F1
#
_entry.id   AF-A0A4Y6PZI5-F1
#
_cell.length_a   1.000
_cell.length_b   1.000
_cell.length_c   1.000
_cell.angle_alpha   90.00
_cell.angle_beta   90.00
_cell.angle_gamma   90.00
#
_symmetry.space_group_name_H-M   'P 1'
#
loop_
_entity.id
_entity.type
_entity.pdbx_description
1 polymer ?
#
loop_
_entity_poly.entity_id
_entity_poly.type
_entity_poly.pdbx_seq_one_letter_code
_entity_poly.pdbx_strand_id
1 'polypeptide(L)'
;MSCVRYGVRLSDQLLSFRLRAVLVCALVVFGLGCGAEEDGQDSGESRAKLTESGAFYVAYTPSPDPIPFNQLFELDVEVWESADMANAVADADVSVEVTMPAHGHGMNTEPTVTNNDDGTYLVEGMKFHMESQSPAERWEIAVSVDRDGTADTAVFEVMCCGQ
;
A
#
# COMPACT_ATOMS: atom_id res chain seq x y z
N MET A 1 66.01 -11.86 18.28
CA MET A 1 65.73 -11.36 16.92
C MET A 1 65.36 -9.88 17.04
N SER A 2 66.24 -8.97 16.59
CA SER A 2 66.18 -8.23 15.29
C SER A 2 64.88 -7.44 15.14
N CYS A 3 64.82 -6.13 14.84
CA CYS A 3 65.79 -5.14 14.36
C CYS A 3 65.16 -3.76 14.68
N VAL A 4 65.71 -2.94 15.59
CA VAL A 4 66.49 -1.71 15.34
C VAL A 4 66.34 -1.07 13.94
N ARG A 5 65.91 0.20 13.83
CA ARG A 5 66.81 1.39 13.70
C ARG A 5 66.11 2.69 13.25
N TYR A 6 66.44 3.76 14.01
CA TYR A 6 66.88 5.11 13.61
C TYR A 6 65.81 6.04 13.03
N GLY A 7 65.58 7.25 13.52
CA GLY A 7 66.52 8.35 13.87
C GLY A 7 65.98 9.58 13.09
N VAL A 8 66.24 10.86 13.34
CA VAL A 8 67.31 11.62 13.97
C VAL A 8 66.78 13.09 14.04
N ARG A 9 67.17 13.82 15.11
CA ARG A 9 67.30 15.30 15.29
C ARG A 9 66.09 16.22 15.04
N LEU A 10 65.70 17.05 16.03
CA LEU A 10 66.34 18.31 16.47
C LEU A 10 66.45 19.36 15.36
N SER A 11 65.72 20.46 15.55
CA SER A 11 66.26 21.83 15.63
C SER A 11 65.48 22.89 14.84
N ASP A 12 65.24 23.99 15.56
CA ASP A 12 65.21 25.39 15.12
C ASP A 12 64.02 25.85 14.27
N GLN A 13 63.07 26.60 14.85
CA GLN A 13 63.15 28.05 15.12
C GLN A 13 63.19 28.89 13.84
N LEU A 14 62.15 29.74 13.72
CA LEU A 14 62.13 31.04 13.05
C LEU A 14 62.19 31.04 11.52
N LEU A 15 61.10 31.41 10.86
CA LEU A 15 61.04 32.69 10.13
C LEU A 15 59.64 32.96 9.59
N SER A 16 59.08 34.06 10.06
CA SER A 16 58.03 34.85 9.46
C SER A 16 58.10 34.93 7.93
N PHE A 17 57.02 34.52 7.24
CA PHE A 17 56.67 35.08 5.93
C PHE A 17 55.20 35.49 5.93
N ARG A 18 55.01 36.73 5.51
CA ARG A 18 53.83 37.56 5.70
C ARG A 18 52.70 37.19 4.73
N LEU A 19 51.47 37.48 5.19
CA LEU A 19 50.29 37.89 4.43
C LEU A 19 50.10 37.27 3.04
N ARG A 20 49.14 36.35 2.92
CA ARG A 20 48.14 36.41 1.85
C ARG A 20 46.77 36.08 2.42
N ALA A 21 45.96 37.12 2.56
CA ALA A 21 44.55 37.00 2.86
C ALA A 21 43.87 36.16 1.77
N VAL A 22 43.23 35.07 2.16
CA VAL A 22 42.18 34.43 1.37
C VAL A 22 40.97 34.36 2.26
N LEU A 23 40.10 35.35 2.04
CA LEU A 23 38.78 35.49 2.62
C LEU A 23 37.85 34.68 1.72
N VAL A 24 37.29 33.58 2.21
CA VAL A 24 36.16 32.90 1.55
C VAL A 24 35.12 32.53 2.61
N CYS A 25 33.91 32.99 2.32
CA CYS A 25 32.72 33.07 3.14
C CYS A 25 32.26 31.73 3.72
N ALA A 26 32.03 31.68 5.02
CA ALA A 26 31.15 30.70 5.64
C ALA A 26 29.69 31.09 5.38
N LEU A 27 29.10 30.55 4.32
CA LEU A 27 27.65 30.59 4.09
C LEU A 27 26.99 29.56 5.00
N VAL A 28 26.52 29.98 6.17
CA VAL A 28 25.60 29.19 6.98
C VAL A 28 24.20 29.36 6.39
N VAL A 29 23.81 28.43 5.52
CA VAL A 29 22.45 28.34 5.00
C VAL A 29 21.58 27.71 6.08
N PHE A 30 20.89 28.54 6.88
CA PHE A 30 19.77 28.09 7.70
C PHE A 30 18.59 27.81 6.78
N GLY A 31 18.40 26.54 6.44
CA GLY A 31 17.26 26.08 5.66
C GLY A 31 15.95 26.28 6.42
N LEU A 32 14.96 26.87 5.74
CA LEU A 32 13.55 26.69 6.05
C LEU A 32 13.25 25.19 5.95
N GLY A 33 13.10 24.53 7.09
CA GLY A 33 12.41 23.24 7.15
C GLY A 33 10.91 23.49 7.19
N CYS A 34 10.23 23.38 6.05
CA CYS A 34 8.81 23.02 6.06
C CYS A 34 8.73 21.63 6.68
N GLY A 35 8.01 21.49 7.80
CA GLY A 35 7.69 20.19 8.35
C GLY A 35 6.95 19.38 7.30
N ALA A 36 7.51 18.22 6.96
CA ALA A 36 6.89 17.24 6.10
C ALA A 36 5.57 16.76 6.71
N GLU A 37 4.58 16.58 5.85
CA GLU A 37 3.33 15.91 6.13
C GLU A 37 3.64 14.50 6.66
N GLU A 38 3.07 14.13 7.80
CA GLU A 38 3.16 12.78 8.33
C GLU A 38 2.26 11.87 7.48
N ASP A 39 2.81 11.34 6.40
CA ASP A 39 2.18 10.23 5.69
C ASP A 39 2.32 8.98 6.57
N GLY A 40 1.23 8.64 7.25
CA GLY A 40 1.09 7.42 8.01
C GLY A 40 1.15 6.24 7.05
N GLN A 41 2.34 5.71 6.85
CA GLN A 41 2.62 4.59 5.98
C GLN A 41 2.02 3.31 6.60
N ASP A 42 0.72 3.09 6.36
CA ASP A 42 0.05 1.82 6.61
C ASP A 42 0.58 0.80 5.59
N SER A 43 1.18 -0.28 6.09
CA SER A 43 1.63 -1.41 5.28
C SER A 43 0.47 -2.33 4.87
N GLY A 44 -0.78 -1.88 4.99
CA GLY A 44 -1.96 -2.52 4.44
C GLY A 44 -2.03 -2.38 2.92
N GLU A 45 -2.27 -3.48 2.22
CA GLU A 45 -2.56 -3.44 0.78
C GLU A 45 -3.75 -2.52 0.50
N SER A 46 -3.64 -1.67 -0.53
CA SER A 46 -4.67 -0.67 -0.83
C SER A 46 -6.02 -1.34 -1.07
N ARG A 47 -7.03 -0.99 -0.26
CA ARG A 47 -8.42 -1.45 -0.41
C ARG A 47 -9.23 -0.65 -1.41
N ALA A 48 -8.58 0.25 -2.15
CA ALA A 48 -9.21 1.03 -3.21
C ALA A 48 -8.28 1.17 -4.42
N LYS A 49 -8.81 0.99 -5.63
CA LYS A 49 -8.07 1.18 -6.89
C LYS A 49 -8.99 1.29 -8.10
N LEU A 50 -8.41 1.73 -9.21
CA LEU A 50 -9.03 1.58 -10.53
C LEU A 50 -9.13 0.10 -10.92
N THR A 51 -10.20 -0.23 -11.64
CA THR A 51 -10.31 -1.50 -12.37
C THR A 51 -9.23 -1.60 -13.45
N GLU A 52 -8.99 -2.81 -13.97
CA GLU A 52 -7.87 -3.13 -14.85
C GLU A 52 -7.77 -2.24 -16.10
N SER A 53 -8.91 -1.93 -16.73
CA SER A 53 -8.95 -0.99 -17.87
C SER A 53 -9.15 0.47 -17.44
N GLY A 54 -9.43 0.71 -16.17
CA GLY A 54 -9.69 2.02 -15.57
C GLY A 54 -11.10 2.56 -15.79
N ALA A 55 -12.06 1.69 -16.15
CA ALA A 55 -13.45 2.08 -16.37
C ALA A 55 -14.18 2.50 -15.08
N PHE A 56 -13.77 1.95 -13.94
CA PHE A 56 -14.35 2.25 -12.63
C PHE A 56 -13.26 2.38 -11.57
N TYR A 57 -13.61 3.01 -10.46
CA TYR A 57 -12.83 3.02 -9.23
C TYR A 57 -13.61 2.26 -8.16
N VAL A 58 -12.97 1.23 -7.59
CA VAL A 58 -13.58 0.32 -6.63
C VAL A 58 -12.87 0.46 -5.29
N ALA A 59 -13.63 0.54 -4.21
CA ALA A 59 -13.14 0.43 -2.85
C ALA A 59 -13.94 -0.63 -2.09
N TYR A 60 -13.36 -1.23 -1.05
CA TYR A 60 -14.10 -2.11 -0.15
C TYR A 60 -13.72 -1.89 1.32
N THR A 61 -14.70 -2.09 2.20
CA THR A 61 -14.52 -2.07 3.66
C THR A 61 -15.07 -3.36 4.27
N PRO A 62 -14.28 -4.15 4.99
CA PRO A 62 -14.79 -5.34 5.66
C PRO A 62 -15.56 -5.01 6.94
N SER A 63 -16.55 -5.83 7.26
CA SER A 63 -17.28 -5.78 8.53
C SER A 63 -17.35 -7.20 9.13
N PRO A 64 -16.71 -7.47 10.28
CA PRO A 64 -15.85 -6.55 11.05
C PRO A 64 -14.48 -6.30 10.37
N ASP A 65 -13.83 -5.20 10.77
CA ASP A 65 -12.44 -4.86 10.40
C ASP A 65 -11.57 -4.87 11.68
N PRO A 66 -10.54 -5.73 11.79
CA PRO A 66 -9.97 -6.61 10.77
C PRO A 66 -10.84 -7.82 10.43
N ILE A 67 -10.67 -8.34 9.20
CA ILE A 67 -11.33 -9.56 8.71
C ILE A 67 -11.04 -10.72 9.69
N PRO A 68 -12.07 -11.40 10.22
CA PRO A 68 -11.89 -12.45 11.20
C PRO A 68 -11.52 -13.78 10.54
N PHE A 69 -10.55 -14.50 11.12
CA PHE A 69 -10.19 -15.83 10.64
C PHE A 69 -11.35 -16.83 10.81
N ASN A 70 -11.66 -17.58 9.75
CA ASN A 70 -12.58 -18.71 9.75
C ASN A 70 -13.99 -18.40 10.30
N GLN A 71 -14.39 -17.13 10.25
CA GLN A 71 -15.71 -16.63 10.61
C GLN A 71 -16.35 -15.96 9.41
N LEU A 72 -17.68 -15.85 9.43
CA LEU A 72 -18.39 -15.08 8.42
C LEU A 72 -18.10 -13.59 8.62
N PHE A 73 -17.92 -12.89 7.52
CA PHE A 73 -17.82 -11.43 7.47
C PHE A 73 -18.49 -10.91 6.20
N GLU A 74 -18.60 -9.59 6.13
CA GLU A 74 -19.23 -8.86 5.03
C GLU A 74 -18.22 -7.88 4.43
N LEU A 75 -18.45 -7.46 3.19
CA LEU A 75 -17.79 -6.30 2.59
C LEU A 75 -18.83 -5.27 2.16
N ASP A 76 -18.61 -4.02 2.52
CA ASP A 76 -19.22 -2.88 1.84
C ASP A 76 -18.32 -2.50 0.67
N VAL A 77 -18.80 -2.70 -0.55
CA VAL A 77 -18.09 -2.34 -1.78
C VAL A 77 -18.67 -1.04 -2.33
N GLU A 78 -17.81 -0.09 -2.66
CA GLU A 78 -18.19 1.18 -3.29
C GLU A 78 -17.65 1.22 -4.72
N VAL A 79 -18.50 1.63 -5.67
CA VAL A 79 -18.13 1.75 -7.08
C VAL A 79 -18.35 3.19 -7.54
N TRP A 80 -17.33 3.75 -8.17
CA TRP A 80 -17.31 5.12 -8.69
C TRP A 80 -16.91 5.13 -10.15
N GLU A 81 -17.34 6.14 -10.90
CA GLU A 81 -16.94 6.31 -12.31
C GLU A 81 -15.45 6.64 -12.44
N SER A 82 -14.83 7.17 -11.39
CA SER A 82 -13.44 7.63 -11.40
C SER A 82 -12.84 7.73 -10.00
N ALA A 83 -11.52 7.83 -9.92
CA ALA A 83 -10.77 7.95 -8.66
C ALA A 83 -11.00 9.28 -7.90
N ASP A 84 -11.66 10.27 -8.52
CA ASP A 84 -12.10 11.49 -7.82
C ASP A 84 -13.34 11.26 -6.94
N MET A 85 -13.98 10.08 -7.05
CA MET A 85 -15.18 9.69 -6.31
C MET A 85 -16.29 10.75 -6.38
N ALA A 86 -16.41 11.42 -7.53
CA ALA A 86 -17.43 12.46 -7.73
C ALA A 86 -18.81 11.87 -8.07
N ASN A 87 -18.84 10.74 -8.79
CA ASN A 87 -20.05 10.08 -9.26
C ASN A 87 -20.04 8.60 -8.86
N ALA A 88 -20.95 8.22 -7.96
CA ALA A 88 -21.15 6.84 -7.56
C ALA A 88 -21.92 6.08 -8.65
N VAL A 89 -21.61 4.80 -8.83
CA VAL A 89 -22.23 3.92 -9.82
C VAL A 89 -23.26 3.04 -9.10
N ALA A 90 -24.51 3.49 -9.06
CA ALA A 90 -25.60 2.81 -8.36
C ALA A 90 -26.31 1.73 -9.20
N ASP A 91 -26.08 1.71 -10.50
CA ASP A 91 -26.85 0.95 -11.49
C ASP A 91 -25.99 -0.06 -12.26
N ALA A 92 -24.94 -0.60 -11.64
CA ALA A 92 -24.14 -1.70 -12.19
C ALA A 92 -24.51 -3.07 -11.62
N ASP A 93 -24.31 -4.10 -12.44
CA ASP A 93 -24.25 -5.49 -12.00
C ASP A 93 -22.86 -5.75 -11.42
N VAL A 94 -22.79 -6.06 -10.12
CA VAL A 94 -21.54 -6.32 -9.40
C VAL A 94 -21.48 -7.78 -8.96
N SER A 95 -20.35 -8.42 -9.22
CA SER A 95 -20.04 -9.77 -8.71
C SER A 95 -18.69 -9.80 -8.00
N VAL A 96 -18.57 -10.71 -7.03
CA VAL A 96 -17.34 -10.90 -6.25
C VAL A 96 -16.91 -12.36 -6.33
N GLU A 97 -15.71 -12.58 -6.83
CA GLU A 97 -15.04 -13.88 -6.83
C GLU A 97 -13.83 -13.85 -5.91
N VAL A 98 -13.62 -14.92 -5.17
CA VAL A 98 -12.50 -15.00 -4.22
C VAL A 98 -11.67 -16.25 -4.48
N THR A 99 -10.36 -16.08 -4.61
CA THR A 99 -9.42 -17.18 -4.79
C THR A 99 -8.27 -17.12 -3.78
N MET A 100 -7.60 -18.26 -3.58
CA MET A 100 -6.30 -18.33 -2.91
C MET A 100 -5.33 -19.03 -3.86
N PRO A 101 -4.64 -18.28 -4.74
CA PRO A 101 -3.92 -18.85 -5.88
C PRO A 101 -2.88 -19.92 -5.50
N ALA A 102 -2.17 -19.75 -4.38
CA ALA A 102 -1.19 -20.72 -3.89
C ALA A 102 -1.77 -22.12 -3.65
N HIS A 103 -3.07 -22.20 -3.36
CA HIS A 103 -3.76 -23.44 -3.08
C HIS A 103 -4.75 -23.85 -4.18
N GLY A 104 -4.88 -23.05 -5.24
CA GLY A 104 -5.67 -23.40 -6.44
C GLY A 104 -7.17 -23.53 -6.20
N HIS A 105 -7.70 -22.95 -5.13
CA HIS A 105 -9.13 -22.96 -4.80
C HIS A 105 -9.52 -21.66 -4.05
N GLY A 106 -10.81 -21.36 -4.05
CA GLY A 106 -11.40 -20.18 -3.41
C GLY A 106 -12.05 -20.46 -2.06
N MET A 107 -13.07 -19.68 -1.71
CA MET A 107 -13.85 -19.90 -0.50
C MET A 107 -14.70 -21.18 -0.60
N ASN A 108 -15.07 -21.73 0.56
CA ASN A 108 -16.04 -22.84 0.66
C ASN A 108 -17.49 -22.33 0.81
N THR A 109 -17.68 -21.01 0.76
CA THR A 109 -18.96 -20.32 0.78
C THR A 109 -19.10 -19.56 -0.52
N GLU A 110 -20.35 -19.39 -0.95
CA GLU A 110 -20.69 -18.57 -2.10
C GLU A 110 -21.22 -17.23 -1.58
N PRO A 111 -20.57 -16.10 -1.91
CA PRO A 111 -21.04 -14.81 -1.44
C PRO A 111 -22.28 -14.36 -2.23
N THR A 112 -23.10 -13.52 -1.60
CA THR A 112 -24.24 -12.85 -2.23
C THR A 112 -24.01 -11.36 -2.26
N VAL A 113 -24.30 -10.72 -3.39
CA VAL A 113 -24.17 -9.27 -3.56
C VAL A 113 -25.56 -8.63 -3.59
N THR A 114 -25.76 -7.62 -2.75
CA THR A 114 -26.96 -6.78 -2.69
C THR A 114 -26.60 -5.35 -3.08
N ASN A 115 -27.26 -4.80 -4.10
CA ASN A 115 -27.11 -3.39 -4.49
C ASN A 115 -28.02 -2.51 -3.60
N ASN A 116 -27.47 -1.45 -3.02
CA ASN A 116 -28.19 -0.51 -2.16
C ASN A 116 -28.74 0.72 -2.92
N ASP A 117 -28.63 0.76 -4.25
CA ASP A 117 -29.08 1.82 -5.15
C ASP A 117 -28.42 3.20 -4.92
N ASP A 118 -27.29 3.25 -4.23
CA ASP A 118 -26.53 4.48 -3.94
C ASP A 118 -25.04 4.40 -4.35
N GLY A 119 -24.66 3.33 -5.07
CA GLY A 119 -23.29 3.02 -5.46
C GLY A 119 -22.53 2.18 -4.44
N THR A 120 -23.20 1.77 -3.36
CA THR A 120 -22.71 0.77 -2.42
C THR A 120 -23.35 -0.60 -2.69
N TYR A 121 -22.54 -1.63 -2.48
CA TYR A 121 -22.88 -3.04 -2.71
C TYR A 121 -22.48 -3.85 -1.49
N LEU A 122 -23.45 -4.43 -0.80
CA LEU A 122 -23.21 -5.29 0.35
C LEU A 122 -22.90 -6.71 -0.13
N VAL A 123 -21.74 -7.23 0.26
CA VAL A 123 -21.28 -8.59 -0.05
C VAL A 123 -21.33 -9.42 1.21
N GLU A 124 -22.25 -10.38 1.28
CA GLU A 124 -22.47 -11.23 2.45
C GLU A 124 -21.98 -12.66 2.20
N GLY A 125 -21.74 -13.42 3.26
CA GLY A 125 -21.38 -14.85 3.15
C GLY A 125 -19.88 -15.11 2.93
N MET A 126 -19.03 -14.10 3.11
CA MET A 126 -17.58 -14.23 2.96
C MET A 126 -16.98 -15.00 4.13
N LYS A 127 -16.03 -15.90 3.86
CA LYS A 127 -15.29 -16.64 4.90
C LYS A 127 -13.94 -17.16 4.41
N PHE A 128 -12.87 -16.58 4.92
CA PHE A 128 -11.52 -17.08 4.71
C PHE A 128 -11.20 -18.20 5.70
N HIS A 129 -10.97 -19.40 5.18
CA HIS A 129 -10.79 -20.62 5.97
C HIS A 129 -9.34 -21.11 6.02
N MET A 130 -8.42 -20.34 5.43
CA MET A 130 -6.97 -20.57 5.45
C MET A 130 -6.27 -19.24 5.74
N GLU A 131 -5.24 -19.28 6.57
CA GLU A 131 -4.39 -18.13 6.86
C GLU A 131 -3.32 -18.00 5.78
N SER A 132 -2.97 -16.77 5.45
CA SER A 132 -1.82 -16.43 4.62
C SER A 132 -0.57 -16.43 5.49
N GLN A 133 0.38 -17.34 5.24
CA GLN A 133 1.65 -17.37 5.99
C GLN A 133 2.75 -16.55 5.29
N SER A 134 2.54 -16.19 4.02
CA SER A 134 3.45 -15.37 3.22
C SER A 134 2.67 -14.63 2.12
N PRO A 135 3.25 -13.60 1.49
CA PRO A 135 2.62 -12.94 0.34
C PRO A 135 2.30 -13.89 -0.82
N ALA A 136 3.08 -14.98 -0.99
CA ALA A 136 2.75 -15.97 -2.01
C ALA A 136 1.41 -16.70 -1.73
N GLU A 137 0.98 -16.76 -0.46
CA GLU A 137 -0.23 -17.43 0.04
C GLU A 137 -1.37 -16.43 0.37
N ARG A 138 -1.37 -15.25 -0.24
CA ARG A 138 -2.46 -14.27 -0.09
C ARG A 138 -3.77 -14.76 -0.70
N TRP A 139 -4.88 -14.24 -0.20
CA TRP A 139 -6.18 -14.31 -0.86
C TRP A 139 -6.27 -13.22 -1.92
N GLU A 140 -7.11 -13.43 -2.92
CA GLU A 140 -7.45 -12.45 -3.94
C GLU A 140 -8.97 -12.28 -4.00
N ILE A 141 -9.44 -11.04 -3.89
CA ILE A 141 -10.85 -10.64 -4.07
C ILE A 141 -10.96 -9.93 -5.42
N ALA A 142 -11.61 -10.56 -6.39
CA ALA A 142 -11.93 -9.95 -7.68
C ALA A 142 -13.34 -9.35 -7.64
N VAL A 143 -13.44 -8.03 -7.75
CA VAL A 143 -14.71 -7.32 -7.90
C VAL A 143 -14.89 -7.01 -9.37
N SER A 144 -15.90 -7.62 -10.00
CA SER A 144 -16.27 -7.34 -11.39
C SER A 144 -17.49 -6.43 -11.43
N VAL A 145 -17.43 -5.43 -12.29
CA VAL A 145 -18.47 -4.41 -12.49
C VAL A 145 -18.87 -4.43 -13.95
N ASP A 146 -20.16 -4.61 -14.24
CA ASP A 146 -20.74 -4.39 -15.57
C ASP A 146 -21.82 -3.30 -15.48
N ARG A 147 -21.60 -2.20 -16.20
CA ARG A 147 -22.58 -1.12 -16.36
C ARG A 147 -22.82 -0.87 -17.83
N ASP A 148 -24.05 -1.11 -18.29
CA ASP A 148 -24.46 -0.87 -19.68
C ASP A 148 -23.53 -1.53 -20.73
N GLY A 149 -22.96 -2.70 -20.42
CA GLY A 149 -22.02 -3.42 -21.29
C GLY A 149 -20.57 -2.96 -21.20
N THR A 150 -20.25 -2.04 -20.29
CA THR A 150 -18.87 -1.73 -19.89
C THR A 150 -18.51 -2.61 -18.70
N ALA A 151 -17.82 -3.72 -18.99
CA ALA A 151 -17.35 -4.67 -17.98
C ALA A 151 -15.86 -4.45 -17.66
N ASP A 152 -15.51 -4.40 -16.37
CA ASP A 152 -14.14 -4.27 -15.90
C ASP A 152 -13.99 -4.86 -14.48
N THR A 153 -12.77 -5.18 -14.07
CA THR A 153 -12.51 -5.91 -12.81
C THR A 153 -11.41 -5.24 -12.00
N ALA A 154 -11.54 -5.23 -10.66
CA ALA A 154 -10.49 -4.87 -9.72
C ALA A 154 -10.14 -6.07 -8.83
N VAL A 155 -8.88 -6.52 -8.86
CA VAL A 155 -8.39 -7.64 -8.02
C VAL A 155 -7.60 -7.14 -6.81
N PHE A 156 -8.12 -7.34 -5.60
CA PHE A 156 -7.46 -6.95 -4.36
C PHE A 156 -6.75 -8.13 -3.73
N GLU A 157 -5.51 -7.92 -3.34
CA GLU A 157 -4.74 -8.88 -2.56
C GLU A 157 -5.11 -8.70 -1.08
N VAL A 158 -5.22 -9.80 -0.35
CA VAL A 158 -5.58 -9.78 1.07
C VAL A 158 -4.73 -10.78 1.86
N MET A 159 -4.00 -10.24 2.83
CA MET A 159 -3.33 -11.01 3.87
C MET A 159 -4.31 -11.34 5.00
N CYS A 160 -4.91 -12.51 4.95
CA CYS A 160 -5.80 -13.03 5.99
C CYS A 160 -5.03 -13.87 7.01
N CYS A 161 -5.38 -13.94 8.30
CA CYS A 161 -6.24 -13.10 9.12
C CYS A 161 -5.63 -13.21 10.52
N GLY A 162 -4.67 -12.34 10.85
CA GLY A 162 -3.86 -12.53 12.05
C GLY A 162 -2.80 -11.46 12.17
N GLN A 163 -3.23 -10.19 12.10
CA GLN A 163 -2.40 -9.07 12.51
C GLN A 163 -1.88 -9.24 13.93
#